data_AF-A0A2X2VAL7-F1
#
_entry.id   AF-A0A2X2VAL7-F1
#
_cell.length_a   1.000
_cell.length_b   1.000
_cell.length_c   1.000
_cell.angle_alpha   90.00
_cell.angle_beta   90.00
_cell.angle_gamma   90.00
#
_symmetry.space_group_name_H-M   'P 1'
#
loop_
_entity.id
_entity.type
_entity.pdbx_description
1 polymer ?
#
loop_
_entity_poly.entity_id
_entity_poly.type
_entity_poly.pdbx_seq_one_letter_code
_entity_poly.pdbx_strand_id
1 'polypeptide(L)'
;MSKSNLSEMKMTAPGRASVGALKSLNLQVFVMIAAIAVIMLFFTWQTEGAYLSARNVSNLLRQTAITGILAVGMVFVIISAEIDLSVGSMMGLLGGVAAIFDVWLGWPLPLTIVVTLALGLVLGAWNGWWGCLS
;
A
#
# COMPACT_ATOMS: atom_id res chain seq x y z
N MET A 1 -8.91 38.80 -53.68
CA MET A 1 -8.68 37.34 -53.85
C MET A 1 -8.43 36.77 -52.45
N SER A 2 -9.45 36.37 -51.70
CA SER A 2 -10.18 35.10 -51.81
C SER A 2 -9.30 33.88 -51.55
N LYS A 3 -9.43 33.35 -50.32
CA LYS A 3 -9.59 31.92 -49.98
C LYS A 3 -8.50 30.96 -50.43
N SER A 4 -7.78 30.35 -49.47
CA SER A 4 -7.45 28.92 -49.54
C SER A 4 -6.86 28.27 -48.27
N ASN A 5 -6.30 28.99 -47.30
CA ASN A 5 -5.57 28.33 -46.20
C ASN A 5 -6.35 28.14 -44.88
N LEU A 6 -7.67 27.93 -44.96
CA LEU A 6 -8.54 27.65 -43.81
C LEU A 6 -9.14 26.24 -43.84
N SER A 7 -8.76 25.41 -44.81
CA SER A 7 -9.43 24.13 -45.11
C SER A 7 -8.80 22.89 -44.46
N GLU A 8 -7.75 23.02 -43.64
CA GLU A 8 -7.09 21.89 -42.97
C GLU A 8 -7.07 22.00 -41.44
N MET A 9 -7.98 22.77 -40.83
CA MET A 9 -8.49 22.36 -39.52
C MET A 9 -9.39 21.14 -39.74
N LYS A 10 -8.75 20.00 -39.99
CA LYS A 10 -9.39 18.70 -39.79
C LYS A 10 -9.66 18.59 -38.31
N MET A 11 -10.84 19.06 -37.93
CA MET A 11 -11.49 18.74 -36.69
C MET A 11 -11.58 17.22 -36.64
N THR A 12 -10.59 16.57 -36.03
CA THR A 12 -10.77 15.23 -35.49
C THR A 12 -11.95 15.36 -34.55
N ALA A 13 -13.10 14.85 -35.00
CA ALA A 13 -14.34 14.85 -34.25
C ALA A 13 -14.04 14.47 -32.79
N PRO A 14 -14.67 15.12 -31.80
CA PRO A 14 -14.57 14.65 -30.43
C PRO A 14 -15.03 13.19 -30.46
N GLY A 15 -14.07 12.27 -30.27
CA GLY A 15 -14.33 10.86 -30.28
C GLY A 15 -15.42 10.62 -29.27
N ARG A 16 -16.59 10.20 -29.77
CA ARG A 16 -17.82 9.84 -29.05
C ARG A 16 -17.51 9.63 -27.56
N ALA A 17 -17.61 10.69 -26.77
CA ALA A 17 -17.45 10.59 -25.33
C ALA A 17 -18.54 9.62 -24.89
N SER A 18 -18.08 8.46 -24.47
CA SER A 18 -18.82 7.22 -24.44
C SER A 18 -20.09 7.38 -23.63
N VAL A 19 -21.25 7.15 -24.25
CA VAL A 19 -22.50 6.86 -23.52
C VAL A 19 -22.32 5.59 -22.66
N GLY A 20 -21.26 4.81 -22.90
CA GLY A 20 -20.75 3.75 -22.04
C GLY A 20 -19.90 4.20 -20.85
N ALA A 21 -19.41 5.44 -20.77
CA ALA A 21 -18.61 5.93 -19.63
C ALA A 21 -19.47 6.16 -18.37
N LEU A 22 -20.73 6.55 -18.54
CA LEU A 22 -21.68 6.68 -17.41
C LEU A 22 -22.29 5.34 -16.99
N LYS A 23 -22.45 4.39 -17.93
CA LYS A 23 -22.82 3.00 -17.61
C LYS A 23 -21.66 2.21 -17.02
N SER A 24 -20.41 2.47 -17.42
CA SER A 24 -19.23 1.76 -16.93
C SER A 24 -18.92 2.13 -15.49
N LEU A 25 -19.18 3.37 -15.04
CA LEU A 25 -18.94 3.74 -13.63
C LEU A 25 -19.83 2.95 -12.64
N ASN A 26 -21.12 2.78 -12.95
CA ASN A 26 -22.02 1.99 -12.10
C ASN A 26 -21.74 0.48 -12.19
N LEU A 27 -21.48 -0.04 -13.40
CA LEU A 27 -21.17 -1.45 -13.60
C LEU A 27 -19.81 -1.81 -12.99
N GLN A 28 -18.80 -0.94 -13.10
CA GLN A 28 -17.47 -1.15 -12.53
C GLN A 28 -17.51 -1.16 -11.01
N VAL A 29 -18.23 -0.24 -10.37
CA VAL A 29 -18.41 -0.26 -8.91
C VAL A 29 -19.17 -1.51 -8.48
N PHE A 30 -20.22 -1.89 -9.20
CA PHE A 30 -20.97 -3.12 -8.91
C PHE A 30 -20.12 -4.38 -9.06
N VAL A 31 -19.32 -4.48 -10.12
CA VAL A 31 -18.38 -5.59 -10.36
C VAL A 31 -17.28 -5.59 -9.29
N MET A 32 -16.77 -4.43 -8.87
CA MET A 32 -15.76 -4.34 -7.81
C MET A 32 -16.31 -4.80 -6.46
N ILE A 33 -17.51 -4.33 -6.07
CA ILE A 33 -18.18 -4.76 -4.84
C ILE A 33 -18.49 -6.26 -4.91
N ALA A 34 -19.00 -6.76 -6.04
CA ALA A 34 -19.26 -8.18 -6.24
C ALA A 34 -17.98 -9.01 -6.16
N ALA A 35 -16.88 -8.55 -6.75
CA ALA A 35 -15.58 -9.21 -6.67
C ALA A 35 -15.07 -9.28 -5.23
N ILE A 36 -15.16 -8.19 -4.47
CA ILE A 36 -14.80 -8.16 -3.05
C ILE A 36 -15.67 -9.15 -2.27
N ALA A 37 -16.99 -9.15 -2.47
CA ALA A 37 -17.90 -10.06 -1.78
C ALA A 37 -17.60 -11.53 -2.08
N VAL A 38 -17.31 -11.87 -3.34
CA VAL A 38 -16.93 -13.23 -3.75
C VAL A 38 -15.62 -13.66 -3.09
N ILE A 39 -14.61 -12.79 -3.10
CA ILE A 39 -13.32 -13.05 -2.44
C ILE A 39 -13.52 -13.25 -0.93
N MET A 40 -14.31 -12.38 -0.28
CA MET A 40 -14.60 -12.50 1.15
C MET A 40 -15.32 -13.81 1.48
N LEU A 41 -16.31 -14.21 0.70
CA LEU A 41 -17.02 -15.48 0.90
C LEU A 41 -16.10 -16.69 0.68
N PHE A 42 -15.28 -16.65 -0.37
CA PHE A 42 -14.30 -17.70 -0.67
C PHE A 42 -13.31 -17.89 0.49
N PHE A 43 -12.68 -16.81 0.98
CA PHE A 43 -11.74 -16.89 2.09
C PHE A 43 -12.43 -17.24 3.41
N THR A 44 -13.65 -16.77 3.65
CA THR A 44 -14.42 -17.16 4.84
C THR A 44 -14.72 -18.65 4.84
N TRP A 45 -15.10 -19.22 3.69
CA TRP A 45 -15.37 -20.65 3.57
C TRP A 45 -14.09 -21.50 3.72
N GLN A 46 -13.00 -21.11 3.07
CA GLN A 46 -11.71 -21.82 3.15
C GLN A 46 -11.08 -21.77 4.55
N THR A 47 -11.38 -20.73 5.34
CA THR A 47 -10.81 -20.55 6.69
C THR A 47 -11.78 -20.89 7.81
N GLU A 48 -12.90 -21.56 7.51
CA GLU A 48 -13.94 -21.93 8.50
C GLU A 48 -14.43 -20.73 9.34
N GLY A 49 -14.47 -19.53 8.74
CA GLY A 49 -14.87 -18.29 9.41
C GLY A 49 -13.74 -17.55 10.14
N ALA A 50 -12.51 -18.08 10.18
CA ALA A 50 -11.38 -17.40 10.83
C ALA A 50 -11.00 -16.07 10.15
N TYR A 51 -11.19 -15.96 8.83
CA TYR A 51 -10.95 -14.73 8.07
C TYR A 51 -11.77 -13.52 8.58
N LEU A 52 -13.06 -13.71 8.86
CA LEU A 52 -13.95 -12.67 9.41
C LEU A 52 -14.03 -12.67 10.94
N SER A 53 -13.18 -13.44 11.62
CA SER A 53 -13.16 -13.46 13.08
C SER A 53 -12.84 -12.07 13.64
N ALA A 54 -13.46 -11.71 14.77
CA ALA A 54 -13.25 -10.42 15.43
C ALA A 54 -11.76 -10.17 15.75
N ARG A 55 -11.00 -11.23 16.05
CA ARG A 55 -9.55 -11.17 16.26
C ARG A 55 -8.81 -10.81 14.98
N ASN A 56 -9.08 -11.49 13.86
CA ASN A 56 -8.40 -11.21 12.59
C ASN A 56 -8.74 -9.81 12.06
N VAL A 57 -10.02 -9.43 12.11
CA VAL A 57 -10.45 -8.08 11.69
C VAL A 57 -9.84 -6.99 12.58
N SER A 58 -9.81 -7.20 13.90
CA SER A 58 -9.16 -6.24 14.81
C SER A 58 -7.66 -6.12 14.58
N ASN A 59 -6.99 -7.23 14.25
CA ASN A 59 -5.57 -7.24 13.93
C ASN A 59 -5.30 -6.53 12.59
N LEU A 60 -6.12 -6.78 11.58
CA LEU A 60 -6.06 -6.12 10.27
C LEU A 60 -6.27 -4.60 10.38
N LEU A 61 -7.26 -4.17 11.16
CA LEU A 61 -7.52 -2.75 11.41
C LEU A 61 -6.37 -2.09 12.17
N ARG A 62 -5.81 -2.76 13.19
CA ARG A 62 -4.61 -2.27 13.90
C ARG A 62 -3.41 -2.13 12.96
N GLN A 63 -3.14 -3.14 12.14
CA GLN A 63 -2.03 -3.12 11.19
C GLN A 63 -2.21 -1.98 10.16
N THR A 64 -3.41 -1.84 9.60
CA THR A 64 -3.74 -0.76 8.66
C THR A 64 -3.59 0.62 9.31
N ALA A 65 -4.02 0.79 10.56
CA ALA A 65 -3.86 2.04 11.29
C ALA A 65 -2.38 2.40 11.52
N ILE A 66 -1.55 1.43 11.92
CA ILE A 66 -0.10 1.64 12.10
C ILE A 66 0.56 2.05 10.78
N THR A 67 0.28 1.34 9.69
CA THR A 67 0.79 1.69 8.36
C THR A 67 0.32 3.06 7.90
N GLY A 68 -0.93 3.44 8.19
CA GLY A 68 -1.47 4.77 7.86
C GLY A 68 -0.74 5.90 8.59
N ILE A 69 -0.44 5.73 9.88
CA ILE A 69 0.34 6.71 10.65
C ILE A 69 1.76 6.84 10.07
N LEU A 70 2.39 5.71 9.74
CA LEU A 70 3.72 5.70 9.12
C LEU A 70 3.74 6.36 7.73
N ALA A 71 2.72 6.12 6.92
CA ALA A 71 2.59 6.74 5.60
C ALA A 71 2.54 8.27 5.71
N VAL A 72 1.82 8.82 6.70
CA VAL A 72 1.83 10.27 6.98
C VAL A 72 3.24 10.75 7.37
N GLY A 73 3.97 9.98 8.19
CA GLY A 73 5.37 10.26 8.50
C GLY A 73 6.27 10.31 7.26
N MET A 74 6.11 9.35 6.35
CA MET A 74 6.87 9.31 5.10
C MET A 74 6.55 10.48 4.16
N VAL A 75 5.34 11.05 4.22
CA VAL A 75 5.00 12.27 3.45
C VAL A 75 5.88 13.46 3.89
N PHE A 76 6.12 13.63 5.20
CA PHE A 76 7.02 14.69 5.70
C PHE A 76 8.48 14.49 5.27
N VAL A 77 8.94 13.23 5.21
CA VAL A 77 10.29 12.89 4.72
C VAL A 77 10.45 13.26 3.25
N ILE A 78 9.49 12.90 2.40
CA ILE A 78 9.50 13.21 0.96
C ILE A 78 9.51 14.73 0.72
N ILE A 79 8.76 15.51 1.51
CA ILE A 79 8.74 16.98 1.41
C ILE A 79 10.11 17.58 1.74
N SER A 80 10.91 16.92 2.59
CA SER A 80 12.25 17.37 2.98
C SER A 80 13.31 17.15 1.89
N ALA A 81 12.92 16.61 0.72
CA ALA A 81 13.73 16.41 -0.49
C ALA A 81 15.00 15.52 -0.32
N GLU A 82 15.20 14.92 0.85
CA GLU A 82 16.03 13.73 0.98
C GLU A 82 15.26 12.55 0.39
N ILE A 83 15.76 11.97 -0.71
CA ILE A 83 15.20 10.75 -1.31
C ILE A 83 15.60 9.54 -0.45
N ASP A 84 15.44 9.64 0.86
CA ASP A 84 15.78 8.54 1.76
C ASP A 84 14.58 7.62 1.97
N LEU A 85 14.22 6.92 0.90
CA LEU A 85 13.28 5.80 0.92
C LEU A 85 13.79 4.63 1.79
N SER A 86 15.03 4.67 2.30
CA SER A 86 15.59 3.58 3.11
C SER A 86 14.79 3.37 4.39
N VAL A 87 14.22 4.42 4.98
CA VAL A 87 13.38 4.34 6.20
C VAL A 87 12.15 3.46 5.96
N GLY A 88 11.53 3.56 4.79
CA GLY A 88 10.39 2.72 4.39
C GLY A 88 10.79 1.25 4.22
N SER A 89 11.94 1.00 3.58
CA SER A 89 12.44 -0.36 3.36
C SER A 89 12.86 -1.05 4.67
N MET A 90 13.48 -0.31 5.60
CA MET A 90 13.87 -0.80 6.91
C MET A 90 12.65 -1.12 7.77
N MET A 91 11.62 -0.26 7.74
CA MET A 91 10.36 -0.54 8.44
C MET A 91 9.68 -1.83 7.93
N GLY A 92 9.65 -2.04 6.61
CA GLY A 92 9.11 -3.27 6.02
C GLY A 92 9.90 -4.52 6.43
N LEU A 93 11.23 -4.45 6.39
CA LEU A 93 12.10 -5.55 6.80
C LEU A 93 11.93 -5.89 8.29
N LEU A 94 12.03 -4.90 9.17
CA LEU A 94 11.91 -5.09 10.62
C LEU A 94 10.50 -5.54 11.02
N GLY A 95 9.47 -5.02 10.37
CA GLY A 95 8.09 -5.47 10.56
C GLY A 95 7.89 -6.93 10.14
N GLY A 96 8.48 -7.36 9.01
CA GLY A 96 8.46 -8.74 8.56
C GLY A 96 9.21 -9.68 9.51
N VAL A 97 10.38 -9.28 9.99
CA VAL A 97 11.17 -10.04 10.98
C VAL A 97 10.41 -10.17 12.29
N ALA A 98 9.81 -9.09 12.79
CA ALA A 98 8.98 -9.12 13.99
C ALA A 98 7.78 -10.07 13.83
N ALA A 99 7.11 -10.04 12.67
CA ALA A 99 6.00 -10.95 12.38
C ALA A 99 6.45 -12.42 12.32
N ILE A 100 7.65 -12.70 11.80
CA ILE A 100 8.22 -14.06 11.81
C ILE A 100 8.49 -14.51 13.25
N PHE A 101 9.11 -13.67 14.08
CA PHE A 101 9.40 -14.01 15.47
C PHE A 101 8.14 -14.21 16.31
N ASP A 102 7.11 -13.38 16.09
CA ASP A 102 5.82 -13.50 16.78
C ASP A 102 5.00 -14.71 16.30
N VAL A 103 4.82 -14.87 14.99
CA VAL A 103 3.88 -15.85 14.41
C VAL A 103 4.52 -17.22 14.19
N TRP A 104 5.76 -17.28 13.72
CA TRP A 104 6.42 -18.55 13.35
C TRP A 104 7.24 -19.13 14.49
N LEU A 105 7.95 -18.30 15.25
CA LEU A 105 8.74 -18.74 16.40
C LEU A 105 7.95 -18.71 17.72
N GLY A 106 6.78 -18.07 17.75
CA GLY A 106 5.93 -17.99 18.94
C GLY A 106 6.61 -17.29 20.12
N TRP A 107 7.55 -16.39 19.86
CA TRP A 107 8.31 -15.72 20.90
C TRP A 107 7.42 -14.82 21.75
N PRO A 108 7.70 -14.69 23.06
CA PRO A 108 6.96 -13.76 23.89
C PRO A 108 7.18 -12.33 23.38
N LEU A 109 6.09 -11.57 23.31
CA LEU A 109 6.04 -10.20 22.77
C LEU A 109 7.20 -9.28 23.20
N PRO A 110 7.62 -9.25 24.49
CA PRO A 110 8.76 -8.44 24.91
C PRO A 110 10.08 -8.84 24.24
N LEU A 111 10.31 -10.14 24.03
CA LEU A 111 11.52 -10.65 23.39
C LEU A 111 11.55 -10.26 21.91
N THR A 112 10.43 -10.44 21.21
CA THR A 112 10.28 -10.03 19.80
C THR A 112 10.57 -8.53 19.63
N ILE A 113 10.05 -7.69 20.52
CA ILE A 113 10.31 -6.24 20.50
C ILE A 113 11.81 -5.95 20.68
N VAL A 114 12.45 -6.51 21.71
CA VAL A 114 13.86 -6.24 22.02
C VAL A 114 14.78 -6.66 20.87
N VAL A 115 14.57 -7.86 20.32
CA VAL A 115 15.43 -8.37 19.24
C VAL A 115 15.20 -7.58 17.95
N THR A 116 13.97 -7.23 17.62
CA THR A 116 13.67 -6.43 16.42
C THR A 116 14.24 -5.01 16.54
N LEU A 117 14.18 -4.40 17.73
CA LEU A 117 14.79 -3.09 17.98
C LEU A 117 16.32 -3.14 17.87
N ALA A 118 16.95 -4.18 18.43
CA ALA A 118 18.40 -4.37 18.31
C ALA A 118 18.83 -4.53 16.84
N LEU A 119 18.10 -5.34 16.07
CA LEU A 119 18.30 -5.49 14.63
C LEU A 119 18.13 -4.17 13.88
N GLY A 120 17.08 -3.41 14.20
CA GLY A 120 16.84 -2.10 13.58
C GLY A 120 17.94 -1.09 13.88
N LEU A 121 18.46 -1.09 15.11
CA LEU A 121 19.55 -0.21 15.51
C LEU A 121 20.85 -0.56 14.77
N VAL A 122 21.17 -1.85 14.65
CA VAL A 122 22.38 -2.32 13.94
C VAL A 122 22.30 -1.99 12.44
N LEU A 123 21.17 -2.30 11.80
CA LEU A 123 20.99 -2.05 10.36
C LEU A 123 20.89 -0.55 10.04
N GLY A 124 20.23 0.22 10.90
CA GLY A 124 20.15 1.68 10.79
C GLY A 124 21.52 2.34 10.97
N ALA A 125 22.29 1.92 11.98
CA ALA A 125 23.65 2.41 12.20
C ALA A 125 24.58 2.05 11.02
N TRP A 126 24.43 0.85 10.46
CA TRP A 126 25.16 0.44 9.26
C TRP A 126 24.82 1.33 8.06
N ASN A 127 23.54 1.56 7.77
CA ASN A 127 23.13 2.43 6.66
C ASN A 127 23.58 3.88 6.85
N GLY A 128 23.47 4.42 8.07
CA GLY A 128 23.95 5.77 8.40
C GLY A 128 25.47 5.90 8.33
N TRP A 129 26.21 4.84 8.70
CA TRP A 129 27.68 4.82 8.59
C TRP A 129 28.15 4.95 7.14
N TRP A 130 27.44 4.31 6.19
CA TRP A 130 27.77 4.39 4.77
C TRP A 130 27.43 5.76 4.18
N GLY A 131 26.30 6.36 4.58
CA GLY A 131 25.90 7.69 4.13
C GLY A 131 26.77 8.83 4.68
N CYS A 132 27.44 8.64 5.83
CA CYS A 132 28.33 9.64 6.42
C CYS A 132 29.77 9.60 5.86
N LEU A 133 30.14 8.53 5.16
CA LEU A 133 31.49 8.33 4.61
C LEU A 133 31.61 8.68 3.11
N SER A 134 30.51 9.08 2.46
CA SER A 134 30.42 9.48 1.04
C SER A 134 30.23 10.98 0.88
#